data_AF-A0ABC8E845-F1
#
_entry.id   AF-A0ABC8E845-F1
#
_cell.length_a   1.000
_cell.length_b   1.000
_cell.length_c   1.000
_cell.angle_alpha   90.00
_cell.angle_beta   90.00
_cell.angle_gamma   90.00
#
_symmetry.space_group_name_H-M   'P 1'
#
loop_
_entity.id
_entity.type
_entity.pdbx_description
1 polymer ?
#
loop_
_entity_poly.entity_id
_entity_poly.type
_entity_poly.pdbx_seq_one_letter_code
_entity_poly.pdbx_strand_id
1 'polypeptide(L)'
;MGNNNTQVTKREVAISFFLFISVFLLFLTGIPKFNDFIYLSTPLVIGKIIMGFVFIFVVAYNGASFIYKLLSYFEGLRNKESD
;
A
#
# COMPACT_ATOMS: atom_id res chain seq x y z
N MET A 1 10.83 30.71 -7.68
CA MET A 1 9.74 30.21 -6.83
C MET A 1 9.95 28.70 -6.68
N GLY A 2 10.57 28.29 -5.56
CA GLY A 2 10.65 26.92 -5.03
C GLY A 2 11.05 25.75 -5.95
N ASN A 3 12.32 25.64 -6.38
CA ASN A 3 12.89 24.33 -6.73
C ASN A 3 13.27 23.59 -5.44
N ASN A 4 12.25 23.14 -4.72
CA ASN A 4 12.43 22.19 -3.64
C ASN A 4 12.00 20.82 -4.18
N ASN A 5 12.67 20.34 -5.22
CA ASN A 5 12.63 18.94 -5.58
C ASN A 5 13.28 18.17 -4.43
N THR A 6 12.52 17.89 -3.38
CA THR A 6 12.84 16.85 -2.40
C THR A 6 12.88 15.56 -3.18
N GLN A 7 14.04 15.25 -3.74
CA GLN A 7 14.25 14.09 -4.57
C GLN A 7 13.97 12.87 -3.71
N VAL A 8 13.00 12.06 -4.14
CA VAL A 8 12.74 10.78 -3.50
C VAL A 8 14.02 9.95 -3.54
N THR A 9 14.40 9.37 -2.41
CA THR A 9 15.62 8.58 -2.27
C THR A 9 15.34 7.09 -2.47
N LYS A 10 16.37 6.31 -2.84
CA LYS A 10 16.29 4.84 -2.87
C LYS A 10 15.75 4.25 -1.56
N ARG A 11 16.12 4.87 -0.43
CA ARG A 11 15.70 4.46 0.91
C ARG A 11 14.19 4.63 1.10
N GLU A 12 13.62 5.75 0.66
CA GLU A 12 12.17 5.99 0.79
C GLU A 12 11.34 5.04 -0.08
N VAL A 13 11.82 4.73 -1.28
CA VAL A 13 11.21 3.71 -2.15
C VAL A 13 11.25 2.35 -1.47
N ALA A 14 12.41 1.93 -0.95
CA ALA A 14 12.56 0.64 -0.26
C ALA A 14 11.67 0.53 0.98
N ILE A 15 11.57 1.59 1.79
CA ILE A 15 10.66 1.62 2.95
C ILE A 15 9.20 1.50 2.50
N SER A 16 8.78 2.24 1.47
CA SER A 16 7.41 2.16 0.96
C SER A 16 7.07 0.79 0.36
N PHE A 17 8.02 0.16 -0.33
CA PHE A 17 7.88 -1.21 -0.81
C PHE A 17 7.72 -2.20 0.35
N PHE A 18 8.57 -2.10 1.37
CA PHE A 18 8.50 -2.98 2.53
C PHE A 18 7.17 -2.84 3.28
N LEU A 19 6.67 -1.61 3.44
CA LEU A 19 5.35 -1.34 4.04
C LEU A 19 4.23 -1.93 3.20
N PHE A 20 4.25 -1.71 1.87
CA PHE A 20 3.27 -2.29 0.96
C PHE A 20 3.24 -3.82 1.05
N ILE A 21 4.40 -4.48 0.96
CA ILE A 21 4.49 -5.94 1.06
C ILE A 21 4.02 -6.44 2.42
N SER A 22 4.38 -5.76 3.52
CA SER A 22 3.94 -6.15 4.86
C SER A 22 2.42 -6.10 4.99
N VAL A 23 1.80 -5.02 4.55
CA VAL A 23 0.33 -4.84 4.53
C VAL A 23 -0.34 -5.86 3.61
N PHE A 24 0.25 -6.12 2.43
CA PHE A 24 -0.27 -7.08 1.48
C PHE A 24 -0.23 -8.52 2.02
N LEU A 25 0.86 -8.93 2.69
CA LEU A 25 0.97 -10.24 3.34
C LEU A 25 -0.02 -10.38 4.50
N LEU A 26 -0.21 -9.33 5.30
CA LEU A 26 -1.25 -9.31 6.35
C LEU A 26 -2.65 -9.48 5.75
N PHE A 27 -2.94 -8.83 4.62
CA PHE A 27 -4.19 -9.04 3.90
C PHE A 27 -4.36 -10.49 3.42
N LEU A 28 -3.35 -11.07 2.76
CA LEU A 28 -3.40 -12.46 2.28
C LEU A 28 -3.62 -13.47 3.41
N THR A 29 -2.94 -13.32 4.54
CA THR A 29 -3.14 -14.17 5.72
C THR A 29 -4.51 -13.97 6.38
N GLY A 30 -5.18 -12.83 6.11
CA GLY A 30 -6.55 -12.56 6.53
C GLY A 30 -7.61 -13.27 5.68
N ILE A 31 -7.35 -13.54 4.40
CA ILE A 31 -8.32 -14.12 3.44
C ILE A 31 -8.92 -15.46 3.93
N PRO A 32 -8.14 -16.45 4.42
CA PRO A 32 -8.69 -17.69 4.93
C PRO A 32 -9.68 -17.47 6.08
N LYS A 33 -9.43 -16.46 6.93
CA LYS A 33 -10.29 -16.11 8.06
C LYS A 33 -11.59 -15.42 7.64
N PHE A 34 -11.65 -14.85 6.44
CA PHE A 34 -12.88 -14.26 5.91
C PHE A 34 -13.86 -15.32 5.43
N ASN A 35 -13.42 -16.47 4.93
CA ASN A 35 -14.32 -17.48 4.35
C ASN A 35 -15.12 -18.31 5.39
N ASP A 36 -14.74 -18.26 6.67
CA ASP A 36 -15.48 -18.93 7.75
C ASP A 36 -16.68 -18.07 8.23
N PHE A 37 -17.82 -18.22 7.54
CA PHE A 37 -19.08 -17.57 7.89
C PHE A 37 -20.10 -18.49 8.57
N ILE A 38 -19.86 -19.80 8.55
CA ILE A 38 -20.85 -20.86 8.85
C ILE A 38 -21.41 -20.78 10.29
N TYR A 39 -20.70 -20.13 11.22
CA TYR A 39 -21.10 -20.01 12.64
C TYR A 39 -21.21 -18.57 13.16
N LEU A 40 -21.24 -17.57 12.27
CA LEU A 40 -21.25 -16.16 12.68
C LEU A 40 -22.68 -15.58 12.74
N SER A 41 -22.96 -14.79 13.78
CA SER A 41 -24.19 -13.99 13.83
C SER A 41 -24.16 -12.86 12.78
N THR A 42 -25.33 -12.41 12.34
CA THR A 42 -25.46 -11.35 11.31
C THR A 42 -24.59 -10.11 11.57
N PRO A 43 -24.49 -9.56 12.80
CA PRO A 43 -23.59 -8.42 13.08
C PRO A 43 -22.12 -8.74 12.84
N LEU A 44 -21.68 -9.96 13.16
CA LEU A 44 -20.29 -10.38 12.96
C LEU A 44 -19.97 -10.57 11.48
N VAL A 45 -20.93 -11.03 10.67
CA VAL A 45 -20.78 -11.12 9.20
C VAL A 45 -20.57 -9.73 8.61
N ILE A 46 -21.40 -8.77 8.99
CA ILE A 46 -21.27 -7.37 8.55
C ILE A 46 -19.92 -6.80 8.97
N GLY A 47 -19.49 -7.05 10.22
CA GLY A 47 -18.18 -6.63 10.72
C GLY A 47 -17.02 -7.19 9.90
N LYS A 48 -17.07 -8.48 9.52
CA LYS A 48 -16.08 -9.08 8.61
C LYS A 48 -16.08 -8.42 7.24
N ILE A 49 -17.24 -8.16 6.65
CA ILE A 49 -17.32 -7.50 5.33
C ILE A 49 -16.70 -6.10 5.38
N ILE A 50 -17.04 -5.30 6.39
CA ILE A 50 -16.48 -3.96 6.57
C ILE A 50 -14.95 -4.04 6.75
N MET A 51 -14.46 -4.95 7.59
CA MET A 51 -13.03 -5.18 7.77
C MET A 51 -12.35 -5.55 6.46
N GLY A 52 -12.95 -6.42 5.65
CA GLY A 52 -12.44 -6.78 4.32
C GLY A 52 -12.27 -5.57 3.41
N PHE A 53 -13.29 -4.69 3.34
CA PHE A 53 -13.19 -3.44 2.57
C PHE A 53 -12.10 -2.51 3.10
N VAL A 54 -12.00 -2.33 4.42
CA VAL A 54 -10.95 -1.50 5.04
C VAL A 54 -9.57 -2.03 4.67
N PHE A 55 -9.35 -3.35 4.75
CA PHE A 55 -8.09 -3.96 4.35
C PHE A 55 -7.75 -3.72 2.87
N ILE A 56 -8.74 -3.85 1.97
CA ILE A 56 -8.55 -3.56 0.54
C ILE A 56 -8.11 -2.11 0.33
N PHE A 57 -8.76 -1.15 0.99
CA PHE A 57 -8.37 0.26 0.89
C PHE A 57 -6.96 0.52 1.44
N VAL A 58 -6.59 -0.11 2.56
CA VAL A 58 -5.25 0.04 3.14
C VAL A 58 -4.18 -0.54 2.22
N VAL A 59 -4.41 -1.71 1.62
CA VAL A 59 -3.52 -2.30 0.62
C VAL A 59 -3.38 -1.37 -0.60
N ALA A 60 -4.51 -0.88 -1.13
CA ALA A 60 -4.53 0.01 -2.29
C ALA A 60 -3.77 1.31 -2.02
N TYR A 61 -3.98 1.93 -0.86
CA TYR A 61 -3.29 3.15 -0.46
C TYR A 61 -1.78 2.96 -0.35
N ASN A 62 -1.33 1.89 0.31
CA ASN A 62 0.11 1.59 0.44
C ASN A 62 0.73 1.25 -0.92
N GLY A 63 0.02 0.51 -1.76
CA GLY A 63 0.45 0.20 -3.12
C GLY A 63 0.60 1.45 -3.99
N ALA A 64 -0.39 2.35 -3.96
CA ALA A 64 -0.33 3.63 -4.66
C ALA A 64 0.82 4.51 -4.16
N SER A 65 1.05 4.57 -2.84
CA SER A 65 2.16 5.31 -2.25
C SER A 65 3.52 4.78 -2.71
N PHE A 66 3.69 3.47 -2.76
CA PHE A 66 4.89 2.83 -3.30
C PHE A 66 5.10 3.16 -4.78
N ILE A 67 4.07 3.00 -5.62
CA ILE A 67 4.15 3.29 -7.06
C ILE A 67 4.52 4.76 -7.28
N TYR A 68 3.88 5.68 -6.56
CA TYR A 68 4.17 7.11 -6.67
C TYR A 68 5.63 7.42 -6.34
N LYS A 69 6.14 6.91 -5.21
CA LYS A 69 7.54 7.10 -4.80
C LYS A 69 8.51 6.49 -5.81
N LEU A 70 8.18 5.31 -6.36
CA LEU A 70 8.99 4.66 -7.38
C LEU A 70 9.07 5.50 -8.66
N LEU A 71 7.93 6.02 -9.14
CA LEU A 71 7.89 6.87 -10.32
C LEU A 71 8.63 8.19 -10.10
N SER A 72 8.42 8.87 -8.97
CA SER A 72 9.14 10.09 -8.61
C SER A 72 10.65 9.87 -8.48
N TYR A 73 11.07 8.69 -8.00
CA TYR A 73 12.48 8.32 -7.96
C TYR A 73 13.09 8.24 -9.36
N PHE A 74 12.44 7.57 -10.30
CA PHE A 74 12.91 7.47 -11.69
C PHE A 74 12.86 8.81 -12.43
N GLU A 75 11.83 9.61 -12.20
CA GLU A 75 11.75 10.96 -12.76
C GLU A 75 12.91 11.84 -12.25
N GLY A 76 13.23 11.77 -10.97
CA GLY A 76 14.39 12.46 -10.39
C GLY A 76 15.75 11.95 -10.89
N LEU A 77 15.85 10.72 -11.38
CA LEU A 77 17.06 10.22 -12.06
C LEU A 77 17.16 10.76 -13.48
N ARG A 78 16.07 10.66 -14.25
CA ARG A 78 15.99 11.15 -15.63
C ARG A 78 16.34 12.64 -15.73
N ASN A 79 15.83 13.45 -14.81
CA ASN A 79 16.10 14.88 -14.79
C ASN A 79 17.57 15.21 -14.50
N LYS A 80 18.32 14.31 -13.84
CA LYS A 80 19.78 14.48 -13.61
C LYS A 80 20.64 14.06 -14.79
N GLU A 81 20.14 13.21 -15.68
CA GLU A 81 20.87 12.80 -16.90
C GLU A 81 20.69 13.81 -18.04
N SER A 82 19.70 14.70 -17.95
CA SER A 82 19.38 15.71 -18.96
C SER A 82 20.05 17.07 -18.74
N ASP A 83 20.73 17.26 -17.59
CA ASP A 83 21.53 18.44 -17.22
C ASP A 83 23.02 18.17 -17.47
#